data_AF-A0A7W6HXV3-F1
#
_entry.id   AF-A0A7W6HXV3-F1
#
_cell.length_a   1.000
_cell.length_b   1.000
_cell.length_c   1.000
_cell.angle_alpha   90.00
_cell.angle_beta   90.00
_cell.angle_gamma   90.00
#
_symmetry.space_group_name_H-M   'P 1'
#
loop_
_entity.id
_entity.type
_entity.pdbx_description
1 polymer ?
#
loop_
_entity_poly.entity_id
_entity_poly.type
_entity_poly.pdbx_seq_one_letter_code
_entity_poly.pdbx_strand_id
1 'polypeptide(L)'
;MIRLKSDCIVPVFSKDNEMTISHPSFIETVHKVASELFRGESIDEPDIMVSHVIKGRIPEAIHKPVAQLLESDKTIYYERMAFAFEIPTIYETIDGNRVNLCITGVRAYNRENLYSKKVAERFSVAIGFQNKVCCNLCTFTDGFKTDLRATSQHDLFREVMKLFQQYDAEKHLRLMKSFTSSYLTEHQFAQFLGKSRLYQCLPAKEKKLLPNMELTDSQVNIIAKAYYHDDNFKREHGENEINLWKFYNMLTGANKSSYIDNFLDRSLNSTQLTEGIDRALHGDNTYKWFIE
;
A
#
# COMPACT_ATOMS: atom_id res chain seq x y z
N MET A 1 -12.14 1.85 14.78
CA MET A 1 -12.50 3.28 14.87
C MET A 1 -12.67 3.80 16.30
N ILE A 2 -13.49 3.18 17.16
CA ILE A 2 -13.83 3.67 18.51
C ILE A 2 -12.59 4.02 19.35
N ARG A 3 -11.63 3.09 19.50
CA ARG A 3 -10.39 3.32 20.28
C ARG A 3 -9.55 4.51 19.79
N LEU A 4 -9.51 4.74 18.47
CA LEU A 4 -8.79 5.89 17.90
C LEU A 4 -9.45 7.22 18.25
N LYS A 5 -10.78 7.23 18.48
CA LYS A 5 -11.52 8.43 18.87
C LYS A 5 -11.52 8.65 20.37
N SER A 6 -11.64 7.59 21.18
CA SER A 6 -11.81 7.70 22.63
C SER A 6 -10.49 7.73 23.39
N ASP A 7 -9.48 7.00 22.93
CA ASP A 7 -8.30 6.71 23.75
C ASP A 7 -7.06 7.48 23.28
N CYS A 8 -7.06 7.97 22.03
CA CYS A 8 -5.90 8.60 21.43
C CYS A 8 -5.97 10.13 21.48
N ILE A 9 -4.87 10.77 21.91
CA ILE A 9 -4.68 12.20 21.72
C ILE A 9 -4.35 12.50 20.26
N VAL A 10 -4.62 13.74 19.82
CA VAL A 10 -4.23 14.23 18.49
C VAL A 10 -2.92 15.02 18.62
N PRO A 11 -1.84 14.61 17.95
CA PRO A 11 -0.60 15.39 17.95
C PRO A 11 -0.80 16.80 17.40
N VAL A 12 0.03 17.74 17.87
CA VAL A 12 0.00 19.15 17.48
C VAL A 12 1.36 19.60 16.94
N PHE A 13 1.36 20.64 16.10
CA PHE A 13 2.57 21.36 15.72
C PHE A 13 3.01 22.27 16.87
N SER A 14 4.21 22.06 17.40
CA SER A 14 4.58 22.63 18.70
C SER A 14 4.86 24.14 18.68
N LYS A 15 5.10 24.75 17.52
CA LYS A 15 5.42 26.19 17.43
C LYS A 15 4.20 27.09 17.44
N ASP A 16 3.06 26.60 16.98
CA ASP A 16 1.80 27.34 16.87
C ASP A 16 0.63 26.62 17.55
N ASN A 17 0.87 25.44 18.13
CA ASN A 17 -0.12 24.59 18.80
C ASN A 17 -1.30 24.19 17.92
N GLU A 18 -1.14 24.22 16.60
CA GLU A 18 -2.19 23.77 15.70
C GLU A 18 -2.31 22.25 15.68
N MET A 19 -3.55 21.75 15.74
CA MET A 19 -3.82 20.32 15.65
C MET A 19 -3.50 19.79 14.25
N THR A 20 -2.91 18.60 14.24
CA THR A 20 -2.84 17.77 13.03
C THR A 20 -4.22 17.24 12.64
N ILE A 21 -4.38 16.81 11.39
CA ILE A 21 -5.55 16.03 10.99
C ILE A 21 -5.46 14.66 11.69
N SER A 22 -6.47 14.29 12.47
CA SER A 22 -6.43 13.02 13.23
C SER A 22 -6.53 11.80 12.31
N HIS A 23 -6.08 10.62 12.78
CA HIS A 23 -6.32 9.35 12.09
C HIS A 23 -7.81 9.11 11.79
N PRO A 24 -8.75 9.24 12.75
CA PRO A 24 -10.18 9.18 12.46
C PRO A 24 -10.64 10.14 11.37
N SER A 25 -10.23 11.41 11.45
CA SER A 25 -10.62 12.43 10.48
C SER A 25 -10.15 12.09 9.06
N PHE A 26 -8.95 11.52 8.93
CA PHE A 26 -8.46 11.06 7.64
C PHE A 26 -9.34 9.93 7.08
N ILE A 27 -9.59 8.89 7.87
CA ILE A 27 -10.43 7.74 7.47
C ILE A 27 -11.82 8.22 7.04
N GLU A 28 -12.47 9.04 7.86
CA GLU A 28 -13.81 9.58 7.61
C GLU A 28 -13.85 10.46 6.36
N THR A 29 -12.81 11.27 6.15
CA THR A 29 -12.72 12.13 4.96
C THR A 29 -12.65 11.26 3.69
N VAL A 30 -11.83 10.23 3.68
CA VAL A 30 -11.68 9.34 2.53
C VAL A 30 -12.94 8.50 2.30
N HIS A 31 -13.54 7.98 3.37
CA HIS A 31 -14.80 7.23 3.30
C HIS A 31 -15.96 8.10 2.80
N LYS A 32 -16.01 9.38 3.22
CA LYS A 32 -16.99 10.36 2.72
C LYS A 32 -16.81 10.64 1.23
N VAL A 33 -15.56 10.83 0.76
CA VAL A 33 -15.30 10.99 -0.68
C VAL A 33 -15.79 9.76 -1.46
N ALA A 34 -15.49 8.56 -0.98
CA ALA A 34 -15.95 7.32 -1.61
C ALA A 34 -17.48 7.26 -1.66
N SER A 35 -18.16 7.58 -0.55
CA SER A 35 -19.62 7.62 -0.47
C SER A 35 -20.26 8.64 -1.41
N GLU A 36 -19.58 9.78 -1.65
CA GLU A 36 -20.07 10.80 -2.57
C GLU A 36 -19.84 10.46 -4.05
N LEU A 37 -18.75 9.78 -4.38
CA LEU A 37 -18.40 9.40 -5.74
C LEU A 37 -19.14 8.13 -6.19
N PHE A 38 -19.23 7.13 -5.32
CA PHE A 38 -19.84 5.83 -5.57
C PHE A 38 -21.25 5.75 -4.97
N ARG A 39 -22.07 6.77 -5.20
CA ARG A 39 -23.44 6.83 -4.67
C ARG A 39 -24.27 5.66 -5.19
N GLY A 40 -24.91 4.94 -4.26
CA GLY A 40 -25.73 3.77 -4.57
C GLY A 40 -24.99 2.44 -4.49
N GLU A 41 -23.66 2.47 -4.39
CA GLU A 41 -22.85 1.29 -4.13
C GLU A 41 -22.84 0.94 -2.64
N SER A 42 -22.58 -0.34 -2.33
CA SER A 42 -22.29 -0.77 -0.96
C SER A 42 -20.83 -0.45 -0.65
N ILE A 43 -20.57 0.24 0.47
CA ILE A 43 -19.22 0.54 0.93
C ILE A 43 -19.06 -0.05 2.32
N ASP A 44 -18.04 -0.88 2.49
CA ASP A 44 -17.77 -1.55 3.75
C ASP A 44 -17.21 -0.58 4.81
N GLU A 45 -17.29 -1.00 6.07
CA GLU A 45 -16.61 -0.29 7.16
C GLU A 45 -15.09 -0.43 7.05
N PRO A 46 -14.30 0.61 7.38
CA PRO A 46 -12.84 0.53 7.31
C PRO A 46 -12.22 -0.45 8.29
N ASP A 47 -11.45 -1.40 7.76
CA ASP A 47 -10.46 -2.17 8.49
C ASP A 47 -9.26 -1.26 8.80
N ILE A 48 -8.88 -1.20 10.07
CA ILE A 48 -7.85 -0.25 10.54
C ILE A 48 -6.73 -1.01 11.25
N MET A 49 -5.51 -0.77 10.80
CA MET A 49 -4.29 -1.25 11.43
C MET A 49 -3.46 -0.08 11.93
N VAL A 50 -2.90 -0.22 13.13
CA VAL A 50 -2.06 0.81 13.76
C VAL A 50 -0.75 0.20 14.24
N SER A 51 0.31 1.00 14.27
CA SER A 51 1.60 0.57 14.81
C SER A 51 2.31 1.72 15.53
N HIS A 52 3.34 1.37 16.31
CA HIS A 52 4.19 2.31 17.04
C HIS A 52 3.38 3.19 18.02
N VAL A 53 2.99 2.61 19.15
CA VAL A 53 2.36 3.36 20.25
C VAL A 53 3.37 4.37 20.80
N ILE A 54 2.98 5.64 20.79
CA ILE A 54 3.67 6.71 21.50
C ILE A 54 2.91 6.96 22.81
N LYS A 55 3.64 6.91 23.92
CA LYS A 55 3.10 7.20 25.26
C LYS A 55 3.64 8.55 25.73
N GLY A 56 2.73 9.48 25.98
CA GLY A 56 3.00 10.77 26.58
C GLY A 56 2.47 10.85 28.02
N ARG A 57 2.38 12.08 28.52
CA ARG A 57 1.79 12.40 29.82
C ARG A 57 0.73 13.49 29.64
N ILE A 58 -0.30 13.48 30.48
CA ILE A 58 -1.20 14.63 30.59
C ILE A 58 -0.44 15.84 31.15
N PRO A 59 -0.88 17.09 30.88
CA PRO A 59 -0.21 18.30 31.34
C PRO A 59 0.08 18.30 32.86
N GLU A 60 -0.88 17.84 33.67
CA GLU A 60 -0.81 17.82 35.14
C GLU A 60 0.22 16.82 35.68
N ALA A 61 0.67 15.87 34.84
CA ALA A 61 1.58 14.80 35.22
C ALA A 61 2.99 14.95 34.61
N ILE A 62 3.29 16.03 33.89
CA ILE A 62 4.57 16.23 33.20
C ILE A 62 5.76 16.08 34.17
N HIS A 63 5.65 16.65 35.38
CA HIS A 63 6.72 16.64 36.39
C HIS A 63 6.68 15.41 37.32
N LYS A 64 5.69 14.52 37.20
CA LYS A 64 5.62 13.31 38.03
C LYS A 64 6.79 12.37 37.67
N PRO A 65 7.55 11.84 38.64
CA PRO A 65 8.53 10.79 38.40
C PRO A 65 7.88 9.55 37.79
N VAL A 66 8.63 8.79 36.97
CA VAL A 66 8.09 7.61 36.25
C VAL A 66 7.46 6.60 37.21
N ALA A 67 8.04 6.40 38.39
CA ALA A 67 7.54 5.46 39.40
C ALA A 67 6.19 5.87 40.03
N GLN A 68 5.76 7.12 39.87
CA GLN A 68 4.53 7.68 40.44
C GLN A 68 3.44 7.95 39.38
N LEU A 69 3.69 7.60 38.11
CA LEU A 69 2.73 7.79 37.03
C LEU A 69 1.61 6.75 37.12
N LEU A 70 0.38 7.23 37.22
CA LEU A 70 -0.82 6.41 37.06
C LEU A 70 -1.07 6.13 35.57
N GLU A 71 -1.89 5.13 35.25
CA GLU A 71 -2.28 4.90 33.84
C GLU A 71 -3.12 6.07 33.30
N SER A 72 -3.93 6.70 34.15
CA SER A 72 -4.68 7.93 33.83
C SER A 72 -3.78 9.14 33.57
N ASP A 73 -2.52 9.12 34.03
CA ASP A 73 -1.55 10.19 33.76
C ASP A 73 -0.93 10.07 32.36
N LYS A 74 -1.12 8.93 31.67
CA LYS A 74 -0.51 8.64 30.38
C LYS A 74 -1.46 9.02 29.26
N THR A 75 -0.91 9.67 28.24
CA THR A 75 -1.60 9.86 26.96
C THR A 75 -1.05 8.87 25.95
N ILE A 76 -1.87 8.44 24.99
CA ILE A 76 -1.40 7.58 23.90
C ILE A 76 -1.80 8.15 22.56
N TYR A 77 -0.98 7.91 21.55
CA TYR A 77 -1.40 7.93 20.15
C TYR A 77 -0.58 6.91 19.38
N TYR A 78 -1.05 6.52 18.21
CA TYR A 78 -0.28 5.66 17.30
C TYR A 78 0.45 6.53 16.30
N GLU A 79 1.76 6.33 16.14
CA GLU A 79 2.54 7.10 15.18
C GLU A 79 2.11 6.78 13.75
N ARG A 80 1.70 5.54 13.46
CA ARG A 80 1.34 5.10 12.11
C ARG A 80 0.00 4.38 12.09
N MET A 81 -0.78 4.64 11.05
CA MET A 81 -2.07 4.03 10.80
C MET A 81 -2.24 3.74 9.31
N ALA A 82 -2.78 2.57 9.03
CA ALA A 82 -3.30 2.19 7.72
C ALA A 82 -4.78 1.83 7.86
N PHE A 83 -5.54 2.08 6.80
CA PHE A 83 -6.89 1.53 6.67
C PHE A 83 -7.14 0.99 5.27
N ALA A 84 -8.12 0.10 5.16
CA ALA A 84 -8.66 -0.39 3.91
C ALA A 84 -10.18 -0.54 4.03
N PHE A 85 -10.93 -0.26 2.97
CA PHE A 85 -12.32 -0.66 2.83
C PHE A 85 -12.64 -0.98 1.38
N GLU A 86 -13.62 -1.85 1.17
CA GLU A 86 -14.04 -2.29 -0.14
C GLU A 86 -15.35 -1.65 -0.57
N ILE A 87 -15.57 -1.63 -1.88
CA ILE A 87 -16.84 -1.36 -2.51
C ILE A 87 -17.24 -2.66 -3.22
N PRO A 88 -17.76 -3.68 -2.49
CA PRO A 88 -17.88 -5.05 -2.98
C PRO A 88 -18.84 -5.21 -4.17
N THR A 89 -19.70 -4.24 -4.42
CA THR A 89 -20.62 -4.20 -5.57
C THR A 89 -19.91 -3.82 -6.87
N ILE A 90 -18.75 -3.15 -6.80
CA ILE A 90 -17.87 -2.93 -7.95
C ILE A 90 -16.80 -4.01 -7.94
N TYR A 91 -16.97 -5.04 -8.78
CA TYR A 91 -16.07 -6.17 -8.82
C TYR A 91 -15.91 -6.73 -10.24
N GLU A 92 -14.87 -7.53 -10.41
CA GLU A 92 -14.60 -8.30 -11.63
C GLU A 92 -14.08 -9.69 -11.26
N THR A 93 -14.03 -10.58 -12.25
CA THR A 93 -13.39 -11.90 -12.10
C THR A 93 -12.24 -12.02 -13.11
N ILE A 94 -11.05 -12.34 -12.61
CA ILE A 94 -9.82 -12.50 -13.39
C ILE A 94 -9.25 -13.88 -13.07
N ASP A 95 -9.18 -14.77 -14.06
CA ASP A 95 -8.68 -16.14 -13.88
C ASP A 95 -9.35 -16.87 -12.69
N GLY A 96 -10.69 -16.76 -12.61
CA GLY A 96 -11.49 -17.31 -11.52
C GLY A 96 -11.38 -16.58 -10.17
N ASN A 97 -10.52 -15.57 -10.05
CA ASN A 97 -10.33 -14.80 -8.82
C ASN A 97 -11.24 -13.56 -8.84
N ARG A 98 -12.13 -13.43 -7.85
CA ARG A 98 -12.91 -12.20 -7.67
C ARG A 98 -12.00 -11.09 -7.15
N VAL A 99 -12.04 -9.93 -7.81
CA VAL A 99 -11.38 -8.70 -7.36
C VAL A 99 -12.43 -7.65 -7.07
N ASN A 100 -12.41 -7.05 -5.88
CA ASN A 100 -13.32 -5.97 -5.50
C ASN A 100 -12.60 -4.63 -5.56
N LEU A 101 -13.29 -3.55 -5.93
CA LEU A 101 -12.74 -2.21 -5.80
C LEU A 101 -12.42 -1.94 -4.32
N CYS A 102 -11.23 -1.43 -4.07
CA CYS A 102 -10.69 -1.28 -2.72
C CYS A 102 -9.99 0.08 -2.58
N ILE A 103 -10.26 0.77 -1.47
CA ILE A 103 -9.64 2.04 -1.12
C ILE A 103 -8.80 1.82 0.12
N THR A 104 -7.58 2.35 0.09
CA THR A 104 -6.62 2.24 1.20
C THR A 104 -5.97 3.59 1.48
N GLY A 105 -5.62 3.81 2.74
CA GLY A 105 -4.91 5.01 3.15
C GLY A 105 -3.91 4.73 4.24
N VAL A 106 -2.79 5.45 4.21
CA VAL A 106 -1.73 5.39 5.21
C VAL A 106 -1.41 6.79 5.68
N ARG A 107 -1.28 6.93 7.00
CA ARG A 107 -0.81 8.14 7.66
C ARG A 107 0.24 7.79 8.70
N ALA A 108 1.30 8.58 8.73
CA ALA A 108 2.41 8.37 9.65
C ALA A 108 2.93 9.72 10.17
N TYR A 109 2.76 9.99 11.46
CA TYR A 109 3.15 11.24 12.10
C TYR A 109 4.66 11.47 12.11
N ASN A 110 5.48 10.41 12.05
CA ASN A 110 6.94 10.53 11.92
C ASN A 110 7.40 11.14 10.58
N ARG A 111 6.52 11.23 9.57
CA ARG A 111 6.80 11.95 8.32
C ARG A 111 6.61 13.45 8.47
N GLU A 112 6.00 13.89 9.56
CA GLU A 112 5.78 15.30 9.88
C GLU A 112 6.89 15.84 10.78
N ASN A 113 7.22 17.13 10.61
CA ASN A 113 8.02 17.85 11.58
C ASN A 113 7.11 18.49 12.63
N LEU A 114 6.66 17.70 13.61
CA LEU A 114 5.76 18.21 14.67
C LEU A 114 6.41 19.30 15.54
N TYR A 115 7.73 19.51 15.45
CA TYR A 115 8.43 20.60 16.14
C TYR A 115 8.42 21.92 15.35
N SER A 116 7.77 21.97 14.19
CA SER A 116 7.63 23.19 13.37
C SER A 116 6.29 23.89 13.60
N LYS A 117 6.05 24.96 12.82
CA LYS A 117 4.70 25.48 12.59
C LYS A 117 3.93 24.51 11.70
N LYS A 118 2.61 24.60 11.68
CA LYS A 118 1.78 23.79 10.78
C LYS A 118 2.16 24.04 9.33
N VAL A 119 2.29 22.93 8.61
CA VAL A 119 2.51 22.88 7.18
C VAL A 119 1.51 21.89 6.58
N ALA A 120 1.50 21.76 5.25
CA ALA A 120 0.73 20.72 4.61
C ALA A 120 1.23 19.35 5.09
N GLU A 121 0.32 18.60 5.70
CA GLU A 121 0.53 17.26 6.24
C GLU A 121 0.48 16.23 5.12
N ARG A 122 1.18 15.10 5.28
CA ARG A 122 1.38 14.08 4.25
C ARG A 122 0.52 12.85 4.52
N PHE A 123 -0.13 12.39 3.46
CA PHE A 123 -0.96 11.20 3.44
C PHE A 123 -0.60 10.37 2.22
N SER A 124 -0.75 9.06 2.35
CA SER A 124 -0.72 8.17 1.20
C SER A 124 -2.12 7.60 0.99
N VAL A 125 -2.68 7.70 -0.20
CA VAL A 125 -4.02 7.20 -0.53
C VAL A 125 -3.96 6.42 -1.83
N ALA A 126 -4.56 5.23 -1.86
CA ALA A 126 -4.72 4.45 -3.06
C ALA A 126 -6.17 4.01 -3.27
N ILE A 127 -6.61 4.01 -4.53
CA ILE A 127 -7.79 3.34 -5.04
C ILE A 127 -7.32 2.30 -6.07
N GLY A 128 -7.83 1.09 -5.97
CA GLY A 128 -7.36 -0.05 -6.74
C GLY A 128 -8.32 -1.23 -6.59
N PHE A 129 -7.81 -2.43 -6.73
CA PHE A 129 -8.59 -3.64 -6.51
C PHE A 129 -7.95 -4.50 -5.41
N GLN A 130 -8.76 -5.29 -4.72
CA GLN A 130 -8.28 -6.33 -3.81
C GLN A 130 -8.69 -7.69 -4.35
N ASN A 131 -7.73 -8.59 -4.53
CA ASN A 131 -8.02 -9.98 -4.87
C ASN A 131 -8.57 -10.72 -3.65
N LYS A 132 -9.80 -11.23 -3.73
CA LYS A 132 -10.51 -11.84 -2.60
C LYS A 132 -9.98 -13.22 -2.21
N VAL A 133 -9.25 -13.89 -3.09
CA VAL A 133 -8.64 -15.20 -2.79
C VAL A 133 -7.52 -15.06 -1.76
N CYS A 134 -6.78 -13.95 -1.82
CA CYS A 134 -5.58 -13.74 -1.02
C CYS A 134 -5.58 -12.43 -0.24
N CYS A 135 -6.54 -11.54 -0.43
CA CYS A 135 -6.54 -10.17 0.10
C CYS A 135 -5.32 -9.34 -0.35
N ASN A 136 -4.71 -9.67 -1.50
CA ASN A 136 -3.63 -8.86 -2.07
C ASN A 136 -4.20 -7.54 -2.59
N LEU A 137 -3.51 -6.43 -2.29
CA LEU A 137 -3.84 -5.13 -2.85
C LEU A 137 -3.19 -4.99 -4.23
N CYS A 138 -4.03 -4.76 -5.23
CA CYS A 138 -3.65 -4.44 -6.58
C CYS A 138 -3.69 -2.92 -6.74
N THR A 139 -2.53 -2.27 -6.65
CA THR A 139 -2.40 -0.80 -6.75
C THR A 139 -1.93 -0.40 -8.15
N PHE A 140 -2.48 0.68 -8.70
CA PHE A 140 -2.14 1.16 -10.03
C PHE A 140 -1.70 2.63 -10.05
N THR A 141 -0.98 3.01 -11.12
CA THR A 141 -0.22 4.27 -11.19
C THR A 141 -1.11 5.51 -11.08
N ASP A 142 -2.27 5.52 -11.73
CA ASP A 142 -3.24 6.63 -11.65
C ASP A 142 -4.20 6.50 -10.46
N GLY A 143 -4.12 5.39 -9.72
CA GLY A 143 -4.90 5.13 -8.51
C GLY A 143 -4.16 5.40 -7.21
N PHE A 144 -2.88 5.80 -7.22
CA PHE A 144 -2.07 5.97 -6.01
C PHE A 144 -1.37 7.31 -5.91
N LYS A 145 -1.44 7.93 -4.72
CA LYS A 145 -0.68 9.12 -4.36
C LYS A 145 0.08 8.90 -3.06
N THR A 146 1.41 8.75 -3.13
CA THR A 146 2.29 8.57 -1.96
C THR A 146 2.36 9.81 -1.05
N ASP A 147 2.45 11.00 -1.65
CA ASP A 147 2.61 12.28 -0.94
C ASP A 147 1.42 13.21 -1.27
N LEU A 148 0.22 12.79 -0.87
CA LEU A 148 -0.99 13.62 -0.91
C LEU A 148 -0.87 14.63 0.24
N ARG A 149 -0.82 15.91 -0.10
CA ARG A 149 -0.58 16.98 0.86
C ARG A 149 -1.87 17.72 1.17
N ALA A 150 -2.18 17.88 2.46
CA ALA A 150 -3.34 18.64 2.88
C ALA A 150 -3.07 19.44 4.15
N THR A 151 -3.58 20.67 4.20
CA THR A 151 -3.50 21.58 5.36
C THR A 151 -4.75 21.51 6.24
N SER A 152 -5.86 21.03 5.70
CA SER A 152 -7.16 20.90 6.38
C SER A 152 -7.94 19.69 5.87
N GLN A 153 -9.01 19.30 6.57
CA GLN A 153 -9.89 18.21 6.11
C GLN A 153 -10.58 18.54 4.78
N HIS A 154 -10.91 19.81 4.53
CA HIS A 154 -11.49 20.23 3.25
C HIS A 154 -10.48 20.09 2.10
N ASP A 155 -9.22 20.46 2.34
CA ASP A 155 -8.13 20.30 1.40
C ASP A 155 -7.89 18.81 1.08
N LEU A 156 -7.85 17.98 2.13
CA LEU A 156 -7.75 16.52 2.04
C LEU A 156 -8.90 15.92 1.23
N PHE A 157 -10.13 16.33 1.51
CA PHE A 157 -11.32 15.90 0.77
C PHE A 157 -11.17 16.19 -0.74
N ARG A 158 -10.75 17.41 -1.09
CA ARG A 158 -10.59 17.84 -2.49
C ARG A 158 -9.50 17.02 -3.21
N GLU A 159 -8.35 16.83 -2.57
CA GLU A 159 -7.25 16.07 -3.18
C GLU A 159 -7.58 14.58 -3.33
N VAL A 160 -8.29 13.98 -2.36
CA VAL A 160 -8.75 12.58 -2.47
C VAL A 160 -9.84 12.44 -3.54
N MET A 161 -10.79 13.37 -3.61
CA MET A 161 -11.81 13.39 -4.66
C MET A 161 -11.17 13.46 -6.04
N LYS A 162 -10.18 14.34 -6.22
CA LYS A 162 -9.43 14.46 -7.46
C LYS A 162 -8.70 13.17 -7.83
N LEU A 163 -8.05 12.50 -6.87
CA LEU A 163 -7.40 11.22 -7.11
C LEU A 163 -8.40 10.17 -7.61
N PHE A 164 -9.55 10.02 -6.94
CA PHE A 164 -10.54 9.01 -7.31
C PHE A 164 -11.20 9.28 -8.67
N GLN A 165 -11.43 10.56 -9.00
CA GLN A 165 -11.96 10.95 -10.31
C GLN A 165 -10.98 10.73 -11.46
N GLN A 166 -9.67 10.73 -11.19
CA GLN A 166 -8.62 10.50 -12.19
C GLN A 166 -8.30 9.03 -12.41
N TYR A 167 -8.69 8.16 -11.47
CA TYR A 167 -8.42 6.74 -11.53
C TYR A 167 -9.26 6.05 -12.62
N ASP A 168 -8.61 5.36 -13.55
CA ASP A 168 -9.26 4.60 -14.62
C ASP A 168 -9.33 3.11 -14.24
N ALA A 169 -10.44 2.74 -13.61
CA ALA A 169 -10.69 1.38 -13.15
C ALA A 169 -10.75 0.37 -14.31
N GLU A 170 -11.30 0.74 -15.47
CA GLU A 170 -11.41 -0.16 -16.62
C GLU A 170 -10.04 -0.45 -17.24
N LYS A 171 -9.20 0.58 -17.38
CA LYS A 171 -7.82 0.40 -17.82
C LYS A 171 -7.03 -0.49 -16.86
N HIS A 172 -7.18 -0.30 -15.55
CA HIS A 172 -6.52 -1.15 -14.57
C HIS A 172 -7.01 -2.61 -14.65
N LEU A 173 -8.31 -2.84 -14.78
CA LEU A 173 -8.88 -4.17 -14.97
C LEU A 173 -8.38 -4.84 -16.26
N ARG A 174 -8.31 -4.09 -17.37
CA ARG A 174 -7.77 -4.59 -18.65
C ARG A 174 -6.30 -5.00 -18.53
N LEU A 175 -5.49 -4.22 -17.82
CA LEU A 175 -4.11 -4.57 -17.53
C LEU A 175 -4.02 -5.87 -16.71
N MET A 176 -4.77 -5.97 -15.61
CA MET A 176 -4.74 -7.19 -14.80
C MET A 176 -5.23 -8.42 -15.58
N LYS A 177 -6.23 -8.25 -16.45
CA LYS A 177 -6.70 -9.31 -17.35
C LYS A 177 -5.66 -9.69 -18.41
N SER A 178 -4.81 -8.78 -18.89
CA SER A 178 -3.77 -9.13 -19.87
C SER A 178 -2.70 -10.05 -19.27
N PHE A 179 -2.45 -9.96 -17.96
CA PHE A 179 -1.49 -10.82 -17.26
C PHE A 179 -1.84 -12.32 -17.31
N THR A 180 -3.10 -12.70 -17.60
CA THR A 180 -3.48 -14.11 -17.74
C THR A 180 -3.00 -14.73 -19.05
N SER A 181 -2.61 -13.90 -20.02
CA SER A 181 -2.25 -14.31 -21.39
C SER A 181 -0.75 -14.33 -21.64
N SER A 182 0.06 -13.91 -20.67
CA SER A 182 1.52 -13.82 -20.76
C SER A 182 2.16 -14.76 -19.75
N TYR A 183 3.27 -15.40 -20.13
CA TYR A 183 3.88 -16.48 -19.34
C TYR A 183 5.38 -16.27 -19.18
N LEU A 184 5.87 -16.56 -17.98
CA LEU A 184 7.29 -16.73 -17.69
C LEU A 184 7.62 -18.22 -17.75
N THR A 185 8.66 -18.58 -18.51
CA THR A 185 9.30 -19.89 -18.36
C THR A 185 9.94 -20.02 -16.97
N GLU A 186 10.15 -21.25 -16.51
CA GLU A 186 10.88 -21.53 -15.26
C GLU A 186 12.26 -20.86 -15.26
N HIS A 187 12.95 -20.86 -16.41
CA HIS A 187 14.23 -20.17 -16.56
C HIS A 187 14.11 -18.67 -16.29
N GLN A 188 13.16 -17.99 -16.93
CA GLN A 188 12.96 -16.55 -16.75
C GLN A 188 12.51 -16.21 -15.32
N PHE A 189 11.69 -17.06 -14.70
CA PHE A 189 11.30 -16.91 -13.30
C PHE A 189 12.51 -17.06 -12.36
N ALA A 190 13.37 -18.05 -12.60
CA ALA A 190 14.61 -18.25 -11.84
C ALA A 190 15.58 -17.07 -12.02
N GLN A 191 15.72 -16.55 -13.24
CA GLN A 191 16.49 -15.33 -13.52
C GLN A 191 15.92 -14.15 -12.75
N PHE A 192 14.60 -13.96 -12.75
CA PHE A 192 13.95 -12.92 -11.95
C PHE A 192 14.33 -12.99 -10.48
N LEU A 193 14.26 -14.17 -9.86
CA LEU A 193 14.67 -14.34 -8.46
C LEU A 193 16.16 -14.03 -8.23
N GLY A 194 17.03 -14.53 -9.09
CA GLY A 194 18.49 -14.30 -9.00
C GLY A 194 18.85 -12.82 -9.19
N LYS A 195 18.34 -12.20 -10.24
CA LYS A 195 18.54 -10.78 -10.59
C LYS A 195 17.95 -9.87 -9.53
N SER A 196 16.82 -10.22 -8.92
CA SER A 196 16.25 -9.46 -7.81
C SER A 196 17.20 -9.38 -6.61
N ARG A 197 17.90 -10.48 -6.28
CA ARG A 197 18.92 -10.47 -5.21
C ARG A 197 20.15 -9.65 -5.61
N LEU A 198 20.62 -9.81 -6.85
CA LEU A 198 21.74 -9.04 -7.37
C LEU A 198 21.44 -7.54 -7.40
N TYR A 199 20.20 -7.15 -7.71
CA TYR A 199 19.75 -5.76 -7.77
C TYR A 199 19.99 -5.01 -6.45
N GLN A 200 19.86 -5.69 -5.31
CA GLN A 200 20.13 -5.10 -4.00
C GLN A 200 21.62 -4.88 -3.73
N CYS A 201 22.48 -5.63 -4.42
CA CYS A 201 23.94 -5.56 -4.32
C CYS A 201 24.59 -4.70 -5.42
N LEU A 202 23.83 -4.21 -6.41
CA LEU A 202 24.37 -3.45 -7.52
C LEU A 202 25.04 -2.14 -7.09
N PRO A 203 26.17 -1.76 -7.71
CA PRO A 203 26.71 -0.42 -7.57
C PRO A 203 25.67 0.64 -7.92
N ALA A 204 25.65 1.75 -7.17
CA ALA A 204 24.62 2.78 -7.32
C ALA A 204 24.50 3.37 -8.75
N LYS A 205 25.60 3.35 -9.53
CA LYS A 205 25.60 3.81 -10.93
C LYS A 205 24.86 2.84 -11.85
N GLU A 206 25.08 1.54 -11.70
CA GLU A 206 24.43 0.50 -12.49
C GLU A 206 22.96 0.37 -12.11
N LYS A 207 22.66 0.42 -10.80
CA LYS A 207 21.28 0.36 -10.28
C LYS A 207 20.39 1.46 -10.85
N LYS A 208 20.92 2.66 -11.08
CA LYS A 208 20.20 3.79 -11.68
C LYS A 208 19.81 3.60 -13.14
N LEU A 209 20.45 2.68 -13.85
CA LEU A 209 20.15 2.37 -15.25
C LEU A 209 19.00 1.37 -15.38
N LEU A 210 18.62 0.73 -14.28
CA LEU A 210 17.57 -0.28 -14.25
C LEU A 210 16.28 0.28 -13.65
N PRO A 211 15.12 -0.27 -14.01
CA PRO A 211 13.88 0.04 -13.33
C PRO A 211 13.96 -0.19 -11.82
N ASN A 212 13.18 0.58 -11.06
CA ASN A 212 13.15 0.46 -9.61
C ASN A 212 12.54 -0.90 -9.21
N MET A 213 13.21 -1.59 -8.28
CA MET A 213 12.70 -2.82 -7.67
C MET A 213 12.80 -2.70 -6.14
N GLU A 214 11.65 -2.64 -5.48
CA GLU A 214 11.57 -2.39 -4.03
C GLU A 214 11.51 -3.66 -3.18
N LEU A 215 11.43 -4.83 -3.82
CA LEU A 215 11.41 -6.12 -3.15
C LEU A 215 12.71 -6.38 -2.39
N THR A 216 12.59 -6.73 -1.13
CA THR A 216 13.71 -7.13 -0.26
C THR A 216 14.06 -8.60 -0.47
N ASP A 217 15.26 -9.02 -0.06
CA ASP A 217 15.68 -10.43 -0.12
C ASP A 217 14.70 -11.39 0.57
N SER A 218 14.13 -10.96 1.71
CA SER A 218 13.10 -11.73 2.40
C SER A 218 11.85 -11.93 1.54
N GLN A 219 11.43 -10.91 0.81
CA GLN A 219 10.26 -10.97 -0.07
C GLN A 219 10.54 -11.81 -1.32
N VAL A 220 11.74 -11.68 -1.90
CA VAL A 220 12.19 -12.56 -3.00
C VAL A 220 12.16 -14.03 -2.54
N ASN A 221 12.58 -14.32 -1.30
CA ASN A 221 12.49 -15.66 -0.75
C ASN A 221 11.04 -16.14 -0.51
N ILE A 222 10.12 -15.24 -0.14
CA ILE A 222 8.69 -15.56 -0.05
C ILE A 222 8.13 -15.92 -1.43
N ILE A 223 8.47 -15.17 -2.47
CA ILE A 223 8.05 -15.44 -3.86
C ILE A 223 8.56 -16.80 -4.33
N ALA A 224 9.83 -17.12 -4.05
CA ALA A 224 10.42 -18.41 -4.38
C ALA A 224 9.68 -19.59 -3.71
N LYS A 225 9.25 -19.42 -2.45
CA LYS A 225 8.43 -20.42 -1.75
C LYS A 225 7.03 -20.51 -2.35
N ALA A 226 6.40 -19.37 -2.64
CA ALA A 226 5.06 -19.30 -3.22
C ALA A 226 4.99 -20.01 -4.58
N TYR A 227 6.04 -19.92 -5.39
CA TYR A 227 6.13 -20.60 -6.68
C TYR A 227 5.86 -22.11 -6.63
N TYR A 228 6.26 -22.78 -5.54
CA TYR A 228 6.07 -24.22 -5.35
C TYR A 228 4.93 -24.59 -4.39
N HIS A 229 4.60 -23.69 -3.46
CA HIS A 229 3.79 -24.04 -2.29
C HIS A 229 2.57 -23.16 -2.06
N ASP A 230 2.37 -22.09 -2.84
CA ASP A 230 1.16 -21.28 -2.71
C ASP A 230 -0.08 -22.07 -3.11
N ASP A 231 -1.14 -21.97 -2.32
CA ASP A 231 -2.37 -22.75 -2.56
C ASP A 231 -3.12 -22.32 -3.81
N ASN A 232 -2.97 -21.06 -4.23
CA ASN A 232 -3.76 -20.45 -5.29
C ASN A 232 -2.93 -20.07 -6.52
N PHE A 233 -1.66 -19.72 -6.33
CA PHE A 233 -0.84 -19.09 -7.37
C PHE A 233 0.38 -19.90 -7.77
N LYS A 234 0.68 -21.05 -7.15
CA LYS A 234 1.84 -21.86 -7.53
C LYS A 234 1.80 -22.28 -9.01
N ARG A 235 2.96 -22.66 -9.53
CA ARG A 235 3.02 -23.34 -10.84
C ARG A 235 2.20 -24.62 -10.78
N GLU A 236 1.55 -24.97 -11.89
CA GLU A 236 0.88 -26.26 -11.97
C GLU A 236 1.89 -27.40 -12.07
N HIS A 237 1.54 -28.56 -11.54
CA HIS A 237 2.43 -29.71 -11.54
C HIS A 237 2.65 -30.22 -12.97
N GLY A 238 3.91 -30.21 -13.42
CA GLY A 238 4.30 -30.63 -14.77
C GLY A 238 4.34 -29.50 -15.79
N GLU A 239 3.92 -28.29 -15.42
CA GLU A 239 4.12 -27.09 -16.22
C GLU A 239 5.48 -26.45 -15.91
N ASN A 240 6.16 -25.99 -16.96
CA ASN A 240 7.45 -25.28 -16.89
C ASN A 240 7.27 -23.77 -17.08
N GLU A 241 6.05 -23.28 -16.96
CA GLU A 241 5.72 -21.87 -17.10
C GLU A 241 4.71 -21.42 -16.05
N ILE A 242 4.62 -20.12 -15.85
CA ILE A 242 3.67 -19.50 -14.95
C ILE A 242 3.13 -18.22 -15.58
N ASN A 243 1.80 -18.05 -15.57
CA ASN A 243 1.20 -16.82 -16.11
C ASN A 243 1.55 -15.61 -15.22
N LEU A 244 1.54 -14.42 -15.82
CA LEU A 244 1.87 -13.19 -15.10
C LEU A 244 0.85 -12.81 -14.04
N TRP A 245 -0.40 -13.29 -14.13
CA TRP A 245 -1.42 -13.06 -13.10
C TRP A 245 -1.05 -13.75 -11.78
N LYS A 246 -0.64 -15.02 -11.84
CA LYS A 246 -0.11 -15.78 -10.71
C LYS A 246 1.18 -15.15 -10.18
N PHE A 247 2.12 -14.80 -11.06
CA PHE A 247 3.35 -14.10 -10.70
C PHE A 247 3.08 -12.78 -9.95
N TYR A 248 2.19 -11.94 -10.49
CA TYR A 248 1.77 -10.68 -9.87
C TYR A 248 1.19 -10.87 -8.47
N ASN A 249 0.36 -11.90 -8.30
CA ASN A 249 -0.21 -12.25 -7.00
C ASN A 249 0.85 -12.77 -6.02
N MET A 250 1.93 -13.41 -6.47
CA MET A 250 3.06 -13.73 -5.59
C MET A 250 3.81 -12.47 -5.16
N LEU A 251 4.06 -11.52 -6.07
CA LEU A 251 4.73 -10.26 -5.74
C LEU A 251 3.94 -9.46 -4.70
N THR A 252 2.65 -9.26 -4.96
CA THR A 252 1.75 -8.53 -4.06
C THR A 252 1.50 -9.31 -2.75
N GLY A 253 1.50 -10.64 -2.80
CA GLY A 253 1.45 -11.49 -1.61
C GLY A 253 2.66 -11.30 -0.70
N ALA A 254 3.86 -11.23 -1.27
CA ALA A 254 5.09 -10.94 -0.53
C ALA A 254 5.11 -9.52 0.05
N ASN A 255 4.33 -8.58 -0.47
CA ASN A 255 4.25 -7.23 0.08
C ASN A 255 3.55 -7.15 1.43
N LYS A 256 2.75 -8.15 1.82
CA LYS A 256 2.07 -8.18 3.12
C LYS A 256 3.02 -8.17 4.32
N SER A 257 4.28 -8.59 4.12
CA SER A 257 5.31 -8.49 5.17
C SER A 257 5.97 -7.11 5.27
N SER A 258 5.49 -6.12 4.50
CA SER A 258 6.04 -4.76 4.51
C SER A 258 5.53 -3.96 5.71
N TYR A 259 6.34 -3.01 6.17
CA TYR A 259 5.87 -1.96 7.06
C TYR A 259 4.78 -1.13 6.37
N ILE A 260 3.81 -0.66 7.17
CA ILE A 260 2.68 0.19 6.76
C ILE A 260 3.12 1.29 5.79
N ASP A 261 4.20 1.97 6.11
CA ASP A 261 4.76 3.13 5.44
C ASP A 261 5.13 2.85 3.97
N ASN A 262 5.57 1.62 3.68
CA ASN A 262 6.10 1.23 2.37
C ASN A 262 5.15 0.28 1.62
N PHE A 263 4.05 -0.12 2.25
CA PHE A 263 3.16 -1.14 1.72
C PHE A 263 2.53 -0.73 0.38
N LEU A 264 2.05 0.52 0.28
CA LEU A 264 1.41 1.02 -0.94
C LEU A 264 2.41 1.24 -2.08
N ASP A 265 3.57 1.83 -1.79
CA ASP A 265 4.63 2.03 -2.79
C ASP A 265 5.11 0.70 -3.39
N ARG A 266 5.33 -0.33 -2.55
CA ARG A 266 5.70 -1.67 -3.00
C ARG A 266 4.59 -2.38 -3.78
N SER A 267 3.33 -2.14 -3.40
CA SER A 267 2.18 -2.67 -4.13
C SER A 267 2.13 -2.09 -5.56
N LEU A 268 2.34 -0.78 -5.70
CA LEU A 268 2.48 -0.16 -7.03
C LEU A 268 3.70 -0.70 -7.78
N ASN A 269 4.86 -0.82 -7.11
CA ASN A 269 6.08 -1.32 -7.73
C ASN A 269 5.91 -2.76 -8.25
N SER A 270 5.10 -3.60 -7.59
CA SER A 270 4.79 -4.95 -8.06
C SER A 270 3.97 -4.95 -9.36
N THR A 271 3.04 -4.00 -9.50
CA THR A 271 2.29 -3.79 -10.75
C THR A 271 3.24 -3.32 -11.85
N GLN A 272 4.11 -2.35 -11.56
CA GLN A 272 5.09 -1.83 -12.53
C GLN A 272 6.11 -2.89 -12.97
N LEU A 273 6.58 -3.73 -12.05
CA LEU A 273 7.47 -4.84 -12.36
C LEU A 273 6.78 -5.87 -13.26
N THR A 274 5.53 -6.24 -12.95
CA THR A 274 4.77 -7.20 -13.75
C THR A 274 4.49 -6.67 -15.15
N GLU A 275 4.01 -5.42 -15.26
CA GLU A 275 3.79 -4.75 -16.54
C GLU A 275 5.09 -4.58 -17.34
N GLY A 276 6.19 -4.25 -16.66
CA GLY A 276 7.51 -4.15 -17.26
C GLY A 276 8.02 -5.47 -17.81
N ILE A 277 7.87 -6.55 -17.04
CA ILE A 277 8.22 -7.91 -17.46
C ILE A 277 7.34 -8.36 -18.62
N ASP A 278 6.03 -8.08 -18.59
CA ASP A 278 5.12 -8.35 -19.69
C ASP A 278 5.61 -7.71 -21.00
N ARG A 279 5.96 -6.42 -20.96
CA ARG A 279 6.56 -5.74 -22.12
C ARG A 279 7.89 -6.38 -22.54
N ALA A 280 8.73 -6.78 -21.60
CA ALA A 280 10.02 -7.39 -21.91
C ALA A 280 9.89 -8.75 -22.60
N LEU A 281 8.88 -9.54 -22.23
CA LEU A 281 8.51 -10.77 -22.93
C LEU A 281 8.07 -10.51 -24.38
N HIS A 282 7.55 -9.30 -24.66
CA HIS A 282 7.13 -8.85 -25.98
C HIS A 282 8.16 -7.96 -26.71
N GLY A 283 9.43 -7.99 -26.28
CA GLY A 283 10.55 -7.36 -27.00
C GLY A 283 11.01 -6.00 -26.48
N ASP A 284 10.42 -5.48 -25.41
CA ASP A 284 10.94 -4.29 -24.72
C ASP A 284 12.24 -4.58 -23.96
N ASN A 285 13.19 -3.63 -23.97
CA ASN A 285 14.49 -3.82 -23.32
C ASN A 285 14.52 -3.29 -21.87
N THR A 286 13.51 -2.56 -21.42
CA THR A 286 13.55 -1.78 -20.16
C THR A 286 13.67 -2.69 -18.93
N TYR A 287 12.93 -3.80 -18.90
CA TYR A 287 12.93 -4.76 -17.78
C TYR A 287 13.65 -6.08 -18.12
N LYS A 288 14.25 -6.16 -19.31
CA LYS A 288 14.82 -7.41 -19.84
C LYS A 288 15.92 -8.00 -18.95
N TRP A 289 16.72 -7.13 -18.32
CA TRP A 289 17.78 -7.52 -17.38
C TRP A 289 17.30 -8.43 -16.24
N PHE A 290 16.03 -8.28 -15.82
CA PHE A 290 15.45 -9.08 -14.74
C PHE A 290 15.14 -10.51 -15.17
N ILE A 291 14.94 -10.80 -16.46
CA ILE A 291 14.46 -12.11 -16.94
C ILE A 291 15.44 -12.80 -17.90
N GLU A 292 16.62 -12.21 -18.12
CA GLU A 292 17.74 -12.76 -18.90
C GLU A 292 18.85 -13.36 -18.02
#